data_AF-A0A7S3F9W8-F1
#
_entry.id   AF-A0A7S3F9W8-F1
#
_cell.length_a   1.000
_cell.length_b   1.000
_cell.length_c   1.000
_cell.angle_alpha   90.00
_cell.angle_beta   90.00
_cell.angle_gamma   90.00
#
_symmetry.space_group_name_H-M   'P 1'
#
loop_
_entity.id
_entity.type
_entity.pdbx_description
1 polymer ?
#
loop_
_entity_poly.entity_id
_entity_poly.type
_entity_poly.pdbx_seq_one_letter_code
_entity_poly.pdbx_strand_id
1 'polypeptide(L)'
;GYMLSQCSLPFAAPGHLRGLTLQRTFSQVLEAGAPNLFVSSFNEHIGGRQAPAFHSEIAFNMGLPHDSQRSSVWVDTYGVEFSRDIEPTVEGGSRVWEVASSCVQLYKARLTCASAAAVASPCCTTEDKQVYANAWSLVNTAAGDALVTNSKVERDALVMSGMWQEVCNPIIGPSVFCVDASMKGGRNGPFMLYSTPAASMSQLDNATLLPLRRCLTSGARHFLSCRADCEGMGTAEFIVGYVSSERGWETLRALRRCAGADISGSASPAGAGTAFLHALDLECNGGGGTLLGFVR
;
A
#
# COMPACT_ATOMS: atom_id res chain seq x y z
N GLY A 1 -21.49 16.08 -18.70
CA GLY A 1 -21.27 17.43 -19.25
C GLY A 1 -20.91 18.50 -18.24
N TYR A 2 -21.06 18.29 -16.91
CA TYR A 2 -20.78 19.32 -15.89
C TYR A 2 -19.28 19.49 -15.55
N MET A 3 -18.48 18.42 -15.63
CA MET A 3 -17.07 18.40 -15.23
C MET A 3 -16.07 18.80 -16.34
N LEU A 4 -16.55 19.10 -17.55
CA LEU A 4 -15.69 19.44 -18.71
C LEU A 4 -15.79 20.92 -19.11
N SER A 5 -16.83 21.64 -18.66
CA SER A 5 -17.14 23.01 -19.11
C SER A 5 -16.74 24.10 -18.12
N GLN A 6 -16.39 23.73 -16.89
CA GLN A 6 -15.71 24.59 -15.94
C GLN A 6 -14.37 23.92 -15.67
N CYS A 7 -13.32 24.67 -15.34
CA CYS A 7 -12.05 24.10 -14.87
C CYS A 7 -12.21 23.42 -13.49
N SER A 8 -13.30 22.67 -13.28
CA SER A 8 -13.56 21.78 -12.17
C SER A 8 -13.11 20.39 -12.58
N LEU A 9 -11.78 20.19 -12.60
CA LEU A 9 -11.29 18.84 -12.40
C LEU A 9 -11.78 18.42 -11.02
N PRO A 10 -12.62 17.38 -10.87
CA PRO A 10 -13.00 16.92 -9.55
C PRO A 10 -11.70 16.66 -8.78
N PHE A 11 -11.55 17.36 -7.66
CA PHE A 11 -10.50 17.12 -6.68
C PHE A 11 -10.84 15.82 -5.92
N ALA A 12 -11.11 14.73 -6.64
CA ALA A 12 -10.90 13.43 -6.01
C ALA A 12 -9.41 13.45 -5.66
N ALA A 13 -9.04 13.55 -4.39
CA ALA A 13 -7.67 13.29 -3.96
C ALA A 13 -7.47 11.78 -4.14
N PRO A 14 -6.87 11.32 -5.25
CA PRO A 14 -6.70 9.90 -5.49
C PRO A 14 -5.41 9.54 -4.77
N GLY A 15 -5.55 9.18 -3.50
CA GLY A 15 -4.59 8.32 -2.85
C GLY A 15 -3.68 8.99 -1.84
N HIS A 16 -3.37 8.21 -0.83
CA HIS A 16 -2.53 8.55 0.29
C HIS A 16 -1.02 8.39 0.01
N LEU A 17 -0.58 8.28 -1.26
CA LEU A 17 0.83 8.23 -1.68
C LEU A 17 1.54 9.57 -1.44
N ARG A 18 1.53 10.06 -0.20
CA ARG A 18 2.09 11.33 0.26
C ARG A 18 1.64 12.53 -0.57
N GLY A 19 0.41 12.48 -1.10
CA GLY A 19 -0.15 13.52 -1.94
C GLY A 19 0.39 13.56 -3.38
N LEU A 20 0.94 12.46 -3.91
CA LEU A 20 1.50 12.41 -5.28
C LEU A 20 0.51 12.88 -6.33
N THR A 21 -0.73 12.38 -6.26
CA THR A 21 -1.73 12.73 -7.25
C THR A 21 -2.24 14.17 -7.06
N LEU A 22 -2.38 14.62 -5.80
CA LEU A 22 -2.69 16.02 -5.48
C LEU A 22 -1.64 16.95 -6.10
N GLN A 23 -0.37 16.61 -5.91
CA GLN A 23 0.77 17.34 -6.46
C GLN A 23 0.73 17.42 -7.99
N ARG A 24 0.46 16.29 -8.67
CA ARG A 24 0.35 16.23 -10.14
C ARG A 24 -0.79 17.09 -10.66
N THR A 25 -1.97 17.01 -10.04
CA THR A 25 -3.13 17.83 -10.41
C THR A 25 -2.85 19.31 -10.21
N PHE A 26 -2.26 19.70 -9.07
CA PHE A 26 -1.94 21.10 -8.81
C PHE A 26 -0.86 21.65 -9.75
N SER A 27 0.12 20.85 -10.15
CA SER A 27 1.13 21.28 -11.13
C SER A 27 0.46 21.77 -12.42
N GLN A 28 -0.56 21.05 -12.91
CA GLN A 28 -1.36 21.46 -14.08
C GLN A 28 -2.17 22.74 -13.82
N VAL A 29 -2.75 22.89 -12.62
CA VAL A 29 -3.49 24.11 -12.24
C VAL A 29 -2.58 25.34 -12.20
N LEU A 30 -1.38 25.19 -11.62
CA LEU A 30 -0.39 26.26 -11.55
C LEU A 30 0.10 26.66 -12.95
N GLU A 31 0.34 25.68 -13.83
CA GLU A 31 0.72 25.92 -15.23
C GLU A 31 -0.39 26.60 -16.04
N ALA A 32 -1.64 26.18 -15.85
CA ALA A 32 -2.79 26.78 -16.53
C ALA A 32 -3.10 28.21 -16.04
N GLY A 33 -2.61 28.60 -14.87
CA GLY A 33 -2.87 29.92 -14.29
C GLY A 33 -4.36 30.17 -14.06
N ALA A 34 -5.10 29.15 -13.63
CA ALA A 34 -6.55 29.22 -13.46
C ALA A 34 -6.93 30.42 -12.56
N PRO A 35 -7.96 31.22 -12.90
CA PRO A 35 -8.31 32.42 -12.14
C PRO A 35 -9.00 32.09 -10.80
N ASN A 36 -9.65 30.93 -10.71
CA ASN A 36 -10.32 30.45 -9.52
C ASN A 36 -9.93 28.99 -9.28
N LEU A 37 -9.79 28.63 -8.01
CA LEU A 37 -9.54 27.28 -7.55
C LEU A 37 -10.77 26.78 -6.79
N PHE A 38 -11.27 25.61 -7.17
CA PHE A 38 -12.29 24.87 -6.42
C PHE A 38 -11.66 23.60 -5.87
N VAL A 39 -11.78 23.40 -4.55
CA VAL A 39 -11.26 22.21 -3.84
C VAL A 39 -12.45 21.43 -3.30
N SER A 40 -12.65 20.22 -3.81
CA SER A 40 -13.72 19.30 -3.41
C SER A 40 -13.13 17.89 -3.29
N SER A 41 -12.82 17.38 -2.11
CA SER A 41 -13.20 17.84 -0.76
C SER A 41 -12.04 18.10 0.20
N PHE A 42 -12.32 18.89 1.24
CA PHE A 42 -11.47 18.98 2.44
C PHE A 42 -11.67 17.76 3.35
N ASN A 43 -12.94 17.39 3.59
CA ASN A 43 -13.36 16.34 4.53
C ASN A 43 -14.64 15.61 4.06
N GLU A 44 -14.74 15.15 2.80
CA GLU A 44 -15.96 14.46 2.33
C GLU A 44 -16.20 13.16 3.11
N HIS A 45 -17.08 13.23 4.11
CA HIS A 45 -17.46 12.12 4.99
C HIS A 45 -18.33 11.04 4.33
N ILE A 46 -18.60 11.08 3.02
CA ILE A 46 -18.96 9.85 2.28
C ILE A 46 -17.75 8.88 2.26
N GLY A 47 -16.55 9.37 2.60
CA GLY A 47 -15.40 8.57 3.02
C GLY A 47 -15.45 8.06 4.47
N GLY A 48 -16.41 8.50 5.30
CA GLY A 48 -16.52 8.08 6.70
C GLY A 48 -16.79 6.59 6.86
N ARG A 49 -16.55 6.08 8.07
CA ARG A 49 -16.75 4.66 8.44
C ARG A 49 -18.13 4.16 7.97
N GLN A 50 -18.13 3.36 6.91
CA GLN A 50 -19.33 2.78 6.32
C GLN A 50 -19.18 1.28 6.17
N ALA A 51 -20.30 0.56 6.02
CA ALA A 51 -20.23 -0.85 5.69
C ALA A 51 -19.40 -1.02 4.40
N PRO A 52 -18.47 -1.98 4.34
CA PRO A 52 -17.66 -2.17 3.16
C PRO A 52 -18.56 -2.54 1.98
N ALA A 53 -18.31 -1.92 0.82
CA ALA A 53 -18.99 -2.26 -0.43
C ALA A 53 -18.75 -3.73 -0.83
N PHE A 54 -17.67 -4.34 -0.31
CA PHE A 54 -17.28 -5.72 -0.57
C PHE A 54 -16.99 -6.46 0.74
N HIS A 55 -17.58 -7.65 0.91
CA HIS A 55 -17.42 -8.46 2.12
C HIS A 55 -16.17 -9.35 2.03
N SER A 56 -14.99 -8.77 2.29
CA SER A 56 -13.74 -9.52 2.48
C SER A 56 -13.26 -9.43 3.94
N GLU A 57 -12.53 -10.44 4.40
CA GLU A 57 -11.91 -10.47 5.73
C GLU A 57 -10.89 -9.35 5.93
N ILE A 58 -10.34 -8.77 4.85
CA ILE A 58 -9.45 -7.59 4.87
C ILE A 58 -10.17 -6.27 4.60
N ALA A 59 -11.49 -6.30 4.37
CA ALA A 59 -12.33 -5.12 4.22
C ALA A 59 -12.79 -4.60 5.58
N PHE A 60 -11.83 -4.28 6.44
CA PHE A 60 -12.02 -3.63 7.74
C PHE A 60 -11.17 -2.37 7.82
N ASN A 61 -11.60 -1.43 8.64
CA ASN A 61 -10.82 -0.23 8.92
C ASN A 61 -9.60 -0.62 9.75
N MET A 62 -8.46 0.00 9.50
CA MET A 62 -7.21 -0.27 10.21
C MET A 62 -7.19 0.12 11.69
N GLY A 63 -8.37 0.28 12.31
CA GLY A 63 -8.51 0.42 13.75
C GLY A 63 -7.82 -0.71 14.52
N LEU A 64 -7.74 -0.53 15.82
CA LEU A 64 -7.12 -1.49 16.72
C LEU A 64 -7.82 -2.87 16.61
N PRO A 65 -7.14 -4.00 16.91
CA PRO A 65 -7.71 -5.36 16.84
C PRO A 65 -9.04 -5.55 17.62
N HIS A 66 -9.37 -4.63 18.52
CA HIS A 66 -10.59 -4.60 19.34
C HIS A 66 -11.45 -3.35 19.12
N ASP A 67 -11.24 -2.60 18.05
CA ASP A 67 -12.09 -1.46 17.68
C ASP A 67 -13.51 -1.97 17.41
N SER A 68 -14.48 -1.46 18.17
CA SER A 68 -15.90 -1.80 18.04
C SER A 68 -16.49 -1.43 16.68
N GLN A 69 -15.80 -0.58 15.94
CA GLN A 69 -16.15 -0.11 14.61
C GLN A 69 -15.22 -0.69 13.52
N ARG A 70 -14.47 -1.76 13.78
CA ARG A 70 -13.58 -2.41 12.80
C ARG A 70 -14.30 -2.80 11.50
N SER A 71 -15.57 -3.17 11.57
CA SER A 71 -16.39 -3.57 10.41
C SER A 71 -16.85 -2.41 9.53
N SER A 72 -16.50 -1.17 9.86
CA SER A 72 -16.87 0.01 9.08
C SER A 72 -15.61 0.60 8.44
N VAL A 73 -15.45 0.44 7.13
CA VAL A 73 -14.27 0.84 6.35
C VAL A 73 -14.28 2.32 5.99
N TRP A 74 -13.10 2.91 5.83
CA TRP A 74 -12.93 4.08 4.96
C TRP A 74 -13.16 3.67 3.51
N VAL A 75 -13.50 4.59 2.60
CA VAL A 75 -13.40 4.32 1.15
C VAL A 75 -11.91 4.12 0.87
N ASP A 76 -11.47 2.89 1.00
CA ASP A 76 -10.06 2.57 0.93
C ASP A 76 -9.90 1.20 0.28
N THR A 77 -9.52 1.22 -0.99
CA THR A 77 -8.99 0.05 -1.68
C THR A 77 -7.59 -0.19 -1.16
N TYR A 78 -7.48 -0.83 0.01
CA TYR A 78 -6.24 -1.38 0.51
C TYR A 78 -5.12 -0.36 0.86
N GLY A 79 -5.47 0.82 1.36
CA GLY A 79 -4.54 1.88 1.77
C GLY A 79 -3.90 2.65 0.61
N VAL A 80 -4.13 2.27 -0.64
CA VAL A 80 -3.18 2.58 -1.72
C VAL A 80 -3.60 3.69 -2.67
N GLU A 81 -4.89 3.91 -2.96
CA GLU A 81 -5.21 4.63 -4.21
C GLU A 81 -6.29 5.72 -4.15
N PHE A 82 -7.27 5.69 -3.23
CA PHE A 82 -8.36 6.69 -3.27
C PHE A 82 -8.89 7.06 -1.88
N SER A 83 -8.36 8.14 -1.28
CA SER A 83 -9.01 8.80 -0.14
C SER A 83 -9.20 10.28 -0.44
N ARG A 84 -10.45 10.73 -0.34
CA ARG A 84 -10.84 12.11 -0.61
C ARG A 84 -10.72 13.02 0.61
N ASP A 85 -10.21 12.46 1.70
CA ASP A 85 -9.93 13.19 2.93
C ASP A 85 -8.48 13.69 2.92
N ILE A 86 -8.31 15.00 3.04
CA ILE A 86 -6.99 15.64 3.16
C ILE A 86 -6.74 16.16 4.57
N GLU A 87 -7.68 15.94 5.50
CA GLU A 87 -7.53 16.32 6.89
C GLU A 87 -6.36 15.55 7.53
N PRO A 88 -5.50 16.23 8.32
CA PRO A 88 -4.54 15.53 9.16
C PRO A 88 -5.24 14.59 10.15
N THR A 89 -4.90 13.31 10.10
CA THR A 89 -5.45 12.29 11.02
C THR A 89 -4.33 11.61 11.80
N VAL A 90 -4.67 10.92 12.89
CA VAL A 90 -3.71 10.12 13.66
C VAL A 90 -3.14 8.97 12.81
N GLU A 91 -3.97 8.40 11.93
CA GLU A 91 -3.66 7.22 11.12
C GLU A 91 -3.08 7.55 9.74
N GLY A 92 -3.42 8.70 9.16
CA GLY A 92 -2.98 9.12 7.82
C GLY A 92 -1.91 10.21 7.86
N GLY A 93 -1.87 10.98 8.95
CA GLY A 93 -0.91 12.04 9.15
C GLY A 93 -1.17 13.34 8.42
N SER A 94 -0.22 14.28 8.50
CA SER A 94 -0.34 15.64 7.92
C SER A 94 0.21 15.77 6.51
N ARG A 95 0.84 14.74 5.93
CA ARG A 95 1.62 14.92 4.69
C ARG A 95 0.78 15.42 3.52
N VAL A 96 -0.41 14.84 3.31
CA VAL A 96 -1.31 15.24 2.23
C VAL A 96 -1.74 16.70 2.40
N TRP A 97 -2.04 17.11 3.64
CA TRP A 97 -2.36 18.49 3.99
C TRP A 97 -1.20 19.45 3.75
N GLU A 98 0.03 19.08 4.08
CA GLU A 98 1.23 19.89 3.83
C GLU A 98 1.44 20.13 2.33
N VAL A 99 1.24 19.11 1.50
CA VAL A 99 1.30 19.24 0.04
C VAL A 99 0.19 20.16 -0.46
N ALA A 100 -1.06 19.95 0.00
CA ALA A 100 -2.18 20.81 -0.35
C ALA A 100 -1.93 22.28 0.01
N SER A 101 -1.47 22.52 1.24
CA SER A 101 -1.12 23.84 1.75
C SER A 101 -0.01 24.48 0.94
N SER A 102 1.07 23.74 0.65
CA SER A 102 2.17 24.21 -0.20
C SER A 102 1.67 24.61 -1.58
N CYS A 103 0.81 23.80 -2.19
CA CYS A 103 0.26 24.08 -3.51
C CYS A 103 -0.63 25.32 -3.56
N VAL A 104 -1.50 25.49 -2.57
CA VAL A 104 -2.35 26.68 -2.45
C VAL A 104 -1.52 27.95 -2.26
N GLN A 105 -0.41 27.88 -1.52
CA GLN A 105 0.49 29.03 -1.36
C GLN A 105 1.16 29.43 -2.67
N LEU A 106 1.64 28.46 -3.46
CA LEU A 106 2.18 28.75 -4.80
C LEU A 106 1.12 29.38 -5.72
N TYR A 107 -0.10 28.84 -5.70
CA TYR A 107 -1.22 29.38 -6.46
C TYR A 107 -1.50 30.84 -6.09
N LYS A 108 -1.60 31.16 -4.79
CA LYS A 108 -1.81 32.53 -4.30
C LYS A 108 -0.68 33.48 -4.71
N ALA A 109 0.56 32.97 -4.73
CA ALA A 109 1.74 33.72 -5.15
C ALA A 109 1.91 33.81 -6.67
N ARG A 110 1.04 33.17 -7.47
CA ARG A 110 1.17 33.04 -8.93
C ARG A 110 2.52 32.44 -9.35
N LEU A 111 3.03 31.50 -8.57
CA LEU A 111 4.25 30.76 -8.86
C LEU A 111 3.91 29.40 -9.47
N THR A 112 4.81 28.91 -10.31
CA THR A 112 4.74 27.56 -10.89
C THR A 112 5.87 26.69 -10.36
N CYS A 113 5.81 25.38 -10.62
CA CYS A 113 6.90 24.49 -10.25
C CYS A 113 8.22 24.72 -11.02
N ALA A 114 8.20 25.53 -12.08
CA ALA A 114 9.41 26.01 -12.75
C ALA A 114 10.05 27.22 -12.05
N SER A 115 9.35 27.84 -11.09
CA SER A 115 9.87 28.98 -10.34
C SER A 115 10.95 28.51 -9.37
N ALA A 116 12.14 29.13 -9.40
CA ALA A 116 13.28 28.71 -8.57
C ALA A 116 12.95 28.63 -7.06
N ALA A 117 12.11 29.53 -6.55
CA ALA A 117 11.66 29.54 -5.16
C ALA A 117 10.69 28.39 -4.80
N ALA A 118 10.15 27.68 -5.80
CA ALA A 118 9.12 26.66 -5.64
C ALA A 118 9.60 25.22 -5.89
N VAL A 119 10.73 25.02 -6.60
CA VAL A 119 11.21 23.70 -7.05
C VAL A 119 11.32 22.69 -5.90
N ALA A 120 11.83 23.11 -4.75
CA ALA A 120 11.99 22.24 -3.58
C ALA A 120 10.73 22.15 -2.68
N SER A 121 9.65 22.85 -3.02
CA SER A 121 8.44 22.84 -2.19
C SER A 121 7.72 21.49 -2.28
N PRO A 122 6.98 21.07 -1.23
CA PRO A 122 6.18 19.85 -1.25
C PRO A 122 5.24 19.73 -2.45
N CYS A 123 4.75 20.85 -3.00
CA CYS A 123 3.92 20.86 -4.20
C CYS A 123 4.66 20.59 -5.52
N CYS A 124 5.99 20.69 -5.55
CA CYS A 124 6.75 20.60 -6.80
C CYS A 124 7.77 19.47 -6.82
N THR A 125 8.08 18.86 -5.67
CA THR A 125 8.89 17.63 -5.60
C THR A 125 8.03 16.37 -5.57
N THR A 126 8.57 15.29 -6.13
CA THR A 126 8.04 13.93 -6.01
C THR A 126 8.95 13.01 -5.21
N GLU A 127 10.10 13.50 -4.76
CA GLU A 127 11.14 12.72 -4.08
C GLU A 127 10.60 12.00 -2.84
N ASP A 128 9.76 12.67 -2.06
CA ASP A 128 9.17 12.08 -0.86
C ASP A 128 7.96 11.19 -1.16
N LYS A 129 7.44 11.19 -2.40
CA LYS A 129 6.15 10.58 -2.79
C LYS A 129 6.32 9.35 -3.67
N GLN A 130 7.37 9.31 -4.48
CA GLN A 130 7.77 8.16 -5.30
C GLN A 130 8.69 7.21 -4.53
N VAL A 131 8.31 6.94 -3.28
CA VAL A 131 9.08 6.13 -2.34
C VAL A 131 8.48 4.75 -2.14
N TYR A 132 7.45 4.38 -2.91
CA TYR A 132 6.81 3.07 -2.83
C TYR A 132 7.03 2.24 -4.08
N ALA A 133 7.12 0.93 -3.89
CA ALA A 133 7.11 -0.08 -4.92
C ALA A 133 5.94 -1.04 -4.69
N ASN A 134 5.41 -1.58 -5.79
CA ASN A 134 4.40 -2.62 -5.76
C ASN A 134 5.04 -3.96 -5.44
N ALA A 135 4.36 -4.79 -4.66
CA ALA A 135 4.75 -6.14 -4.32
C ALA A 135 3.63 -7.11 -4.70
N TRP A 136 3.88 -7.93 -5.71
CA TRP A 136 2.97 -8.95 -6.18
C TRP A 136 3.17 -10.25 -5.39
N SER A 137 2.06 -10.82 -4.94
CA SER A 137 2.02 -12.09 -4.23
C SER A 137 1.68 -13.20 -5.22
N LEU A 138 2.52 -14.22 -5.26
CA LEU A 138 2.39 -15.36 -6.18
C LEU A 138 2.34 -16.67 -5.41
N VAL A 139 1.56 -17.61 -5.91
CA VAL A 139 1.47 -18.97 -5.35
C VAL A 139 1.70 -20.00 -6.45
N ASN A 140 2.36 -21.09 -6.08
CA ASN A 140 2.51 -22.29 -6.88
C ASN A 140 1.89 -23.46 -6.10
N THR A 141 0.65 -23.78 -6.44
CA THR A 141 -0.15 -24.82 -5.76
C THR A 141 0.41 -26.21 -5.99
N ALA A 142 0.97 -26.48 -7.18
CA ALA A 142 1.56 -27.78 -7.50
C ALA A 142 2.84 -28.04 -6.71
N ALA A 143 3.70 -27.02 -6.59
CA ALA A 143 4.89 -27.11 -5.78
C ALA A 143 4.56 -27.05 -4.29
N GLY A 144 3.53 -26.32 -3.87
CA GLY A 144 3.32 -25.98 -2.46
C GLY A 144 4.20 -24.81 -2.01
N ASP A 145 4.39 -23.81 -2.87
CA ASP A 145 5.26 -22.66 -2.64
C ASP A 145 4.53 -21.32 -2.82
N ALA A 146 5.04 -20.27 -2.19
CA ALA A 146 4.53 -18.91 -2.35
C ALA A 146 5.66 -17.91 -2.26
N LEU A 147 5.61 -16.88 -3.10
CA LEU A 147 6.64 -15.86 -3.13
C LEU A 147 6.08 -14.47 -3.36
N VAL A 148 6.85 -13.47 -2.98
CA VAL A 148 6.56 -12.06 -3.25
C VAL A 148 7.63 -11.48 -4.15
N THR A 149 7.24 -10.70 -5.15
CA THR A 149 8.16 -10.01 -6.05
C THR A 149 7.79 -8.55 -6.20
N ASN A 150 8.80 -7.68 -6.31
CA ASN A 150 8.62 -6.28 -6.69
C ASN A 150 8.94 -6.03 -8.18
N SER A 151 9.20 -7.09 -8.95
CA SER A 151 9.54 -7.01 -10.37
C SER A 151 8.33 -7.42 -11.21
N LYS A 152 7.75 -6.45 -11.92
CA LYS A 152 6.66 -6.74 -12.87
C LYS A 152 7.08 -7.77 -13.92
N VAL A 153 8.32 -7.70 -14.38
CA VAL A 153 8.86 -8.62 -15.41
C VAL A 153 8.94 -10.04 -14.86
N GLU A 154 9.42 -10.22 -13.62
CA GLU A 154 9.44 -11.53 -12.97
C GLU A 154 8.02 -12.06 -12.78
N ARG A 155 7.11 -11.21 -12.26
CA ARG A 155 5.69 -11.56 -12.11
C ARG A 155 5.10 -12.07 -13.42
N ASP A 156 5.24 -11.29 -14.50
CA ASP A 156 4.69 -11.63 -15.81
C ASP A 156 5.26 -12.97 -16.31
N ALA A 157 6.57 -13.18 -16.20
CA ALA A 157 7.24 -14.41 -16.63
C ALA A 157 6.79 -15.66 -15.83
N LEU A 158 6.68 -15.53 -14.50
CA LEU A 158 6.22 -16.62 -13.63
C LEU A 158 4.77 -17.00 -13.93
N VAL A 159 3.88 -16.02 -14.07
CA VAL A 159 2.47 -16.27 -14.41
C VAL A 159 2.34 -16.87 -15.82
N MET A 160 3.09 -16.36 -16.80
CA MET A 160 3.11 -16.91 -18.16
C MET A 160 3.61 -18.36 -18.24
N SER A 161 4.41 -18.82 -17.27
CA SER A 161 4.84 -20.22 -17.21
C SER A 161 3.70 -21.20 -16.93
N GLY A 162 2.55 -20.72 -16.44
CA GLY A 162 1.41 -21.54 -16.02
C GLY A 162 1.58 -22.26 -14.68
N MET A 163 2.78 -22.22 -14.08
CA MET A 163 3.05 -22.85 -12.78
C MET A 163 2.72 -21.93 -11.59
N TRP A 164 2.70 -20.62 -11.81
CA TRP A 164 2.44 -19.62 -10.78
C TRP A 164 1.15 -18.87 -11.06
N GLN A 165 0.45 -18.52 -10.00
CA GLN A 165 -0.77 -17.73 -10.03
C GLN A 165 -0.60 -16.49 -9.15
N GLU A 166 -1.06 -15.34 -9.64
CA GLU A 166 -1.12 -14.12 -8.84
C GLU A 166 -2.26 -14.22 -7.82
N VAL A 167 -1.96 -13.90 -6.56
CA VAL A 167 -2.98 -13.71 -5.54
C VAL A 167 -3.53 -12.31 -5.70
N CYS A 168 -4.79 -12.20 -6.09
CA CYS A 168 -5.42 -10.91 -6.36
C CYS A 168 -5.84 -10.14 -5.11
N ASN A 169 -6.21 -8.89 -5.29
CA ASN A 169 -6.92 -8.10 -4.29
C ASN A 169 -8.43 -8.45 -4.33
N PRO A 170 -9.08 -8.80 -3.21
CA PRO A 170 -10.53 -9.03 -3.19
C PRO A 170 -11.39 -7.77 -3.31
N ILE A 171 -10.79 -6.58 -3.17
CA ILE A 171 -11.52 -5.31 -3.21
C ILE A 171 -11.51 -4.76 -4.63
N ILE A 172 -12.71 -4.56 -5.21
CA ILE A 172 -12.85 -3.96 -6.54
C ILE A 172 -12.57 -2.47 -6.48
N GLY A 173 -11.72 -2.01 -7.39
CA GLY A 173 -11.42 -0.60 -7.61
C GLY A 173 -10.34 -0.44 -8.69
N PRO A 174 -9.97 0.80 -9.02
CA PRO A 174 -8.74 1.02 -9.75
C PRO A 174 -7.61 0.50 -8.87
N SER A 175 -6.82 -0.42 -9.42
CA SER A 175 -5.65 -0.97 -8.75
C SER A 175 -4.61 -1.36 -9.77
N VAL A 176 -3.34 -1.22 -9.39
CA VAL A 176 -2.20 -1.80 -10.13
C VAL A 176 -2.13 -3.32 -10.02
N PHE A 177 -2.85 -3.92 -9.08
CA PHE A 177 -2.90 -5.36 -8.82
C PHE A 177 -4.10 -6.01 -9.51
N CYS A 178 -4.03 -7.34 -9.73
CA CYS A 178 -5.23 -8.06 -10.18
C CYS A 178 -6.31 -8.03 -9.10
N VAL A 179 -7.58 -8.12 -9.51
CA VAL A 179 -8.75 -8.05 -8.63
C VAL A 179 -9.60 -9.30 -8.80
N ASP A 180 -10.00 -9.92 -7.69
CA ASP A 180 -10.94 -11.04 -7.66
C ASP A 180 -11.89 -10.93 -6.45
N ALA A 181 -13.08 -10.38 -6.70
CA ALA A 181 -14.12 -10.15 -5.70
C ALA A 181 -14.73 -11.43 -5.10
N SER A 182 -14.45 -12.61 -5.69
CA SER A 182 -14.90 -13.89 -5.14
C SER A 182 -14.07 -14.32 -3.91
N MET A 183 -12.86 -13.78 -3.76
CA MET A 183 -11.98 -14.10 -2.65
C MET A 183 -12.45 -13.44 -1.34
N LYS A 184 -12.55 -14.25 -0.28
CA LYS A 184 -12.93 -13.75 1.05
C LYS A 184 -11.73 -13.37 1.90
N GLY A 185 -10.66 -14.17 1.91
CA GLY A 185 -9.53 -14.01 2.82
C GLY A 185 -8.68 -12.76 2.54
N GLY A 186 -8.04 -12.70 1.37
CA GLY A 186 -7.18 -11.56 0.98
C GLY A 186 -5.91 -11.35 1.83
N ARG A 187 -5.69 -12.16 2.87
CA ARG A 187 -4.52 -12.11 3.78
C ARG A 187 -3.19 -12.11 3.04
N ASN A 188 -3.08 -13.03 2.08
CA ASN A 188 -1.87 -13.26 1.28
C ASN A 188 -1.87 -12.41 -0.01
N GLY A 189 -2.67 -11.35 -0.04
CA GLY A 189 -2.80 -10.46 -1.18
C GLY A 189 -1.54 -9.63 -1.46
N PRO A 190 -1.55 -8.84 -2.54
CA PRO A 190 -0.45 -7.95 -2.88
C PRO A 190 -0.45 -6.72 -1.97
N PHE A 191 0.67 -6.01 -1.91
CA PHE A 191 0.86 -4.82 -1.08
C PHE A 191 1.89 -3.87 -1.69
N MET A 192 2.05 -2.70 -1.10
CA MET A 192 3.07 -1.73 -1.42
C MET A 192 4.06 -1.59 -0.26
N LEU A 193 5.30 -1.30 -0.60
CA LEU A 193 6.40 -1.22 0.37
C LEU A 193 7.34 -0.09 -0.02
N TYR A 194 8.17 0.38 0.89
CA TYR A 194 9.11 1.44 0.58
C TYR A 194 10.16 0.93 -0.42
N SER A 195 10.38 1.68 -1.50
CA SER A 195 11.33 1.34 -2.57
C SER A 195 12.78 1.71 -2.22
N THR A 196 12.98 2.55 -1.20
CA THR A 196 14.28 3.09 -0.82
C THR A 196 14.40 3.20 0.70
N PRO A 197 15.59 2.92 1.29
CA PRO A 197 15.81 3.12 2.73
C PRO A 197 15.92 4.60 3.10
N ALA A 198 16.07 5.48 2.11
CA ALA A 198 16.16 6.94 2.30
C ALA A 198 14.77 7.61 2.38
N ALA A 199 13.68 6.85 2.24
CA ALA A 199 12.35 7.42 2.35
C ALA A 199 12.17 8.05 3.74
N SER A 200 11.75 9.31 3.77
CA SER A 200 11.61 10.03 5.03
C SER A 200 10.58 9.35 5.93
N MET A 201 11.01 9.04 7.15
CA MET A 201 10.17 8.58 8.26
C MET A 201 9.99 9.68 9.31
N SER A 202 10.30 10.94 8.98
CA SER A 202 10.30 12.07 9.93
C SER A 202 8.96 12.38 10.59
N GLN A 203 7.88 11.76 10.10
CA GLN A 203 6.53 11.86 10.69
C GLN A 203 6.24 10.76 11.72
N LEU A 204 7.14 9.78 11.87
CA LEU A 204 7.04 8.69 12.84
C LEU A 204 8.26 8.69 13.74
N ASP A 205 8.09 9.21 14.96
CA ASP A 205 9.14 9.20 15.96
C ASP A 205 9.63 7.76 16.20
N ASN A 206 10.95 7.55 16.08
CA ASN A 206 11.63 6.26 16.25
C ASN A 206 11.37 5.20 15.16
N ALA A 207 10.60 5.49 14.11
CA ALA A 207 10.43 4.54 13.02
C ALA A 207 11.71 4.43 12.18
N THR A 208 12.02 3.19 11.81
CA THR A 208 13.12 2.86 10.89
C THR A 208 12.62 1.98 9.76
N LEU A 209 13.31 2.04 8.63
CA LEU A 209 13.01 1.19 7.48
C LEU A 209 13.87 -0.08 7.53
N LEU A 210 13.21 -1.22 7.64
CA LEU A 210 13.83 -2.53 7.70
C LEU A 210 13.80 -3.18 6.30
N PRO A 211 14.93 -3.69 5.79
CA PRO A 211 14.97 -4.36 4.49
C PRO A 211 14.20 -5.69 4.54
N LEU A 212 13.14 -5.79 3.74
CA LEU A 212 12.37 -7.00 3.50
C LEU A 212 13.01 -7.79 2.37
N ARG A 213 13.41 -9.03 2.66
CA ARG A 213 14.07 -9.93 1.71
C ARG A 213 13.16 -11.07 1.34
N ARG A 214 13.26 -11.49 0.08
CA ARG A 214 12.81 -12.82 -0.34
C ARG A 214 13.93 -13.80 -0.05
N CYS A 215 13.63 -14.79 0.77
CA CYS A 215 14.54 -15.84 1.19
C CYS A 215 14.11 -17.17 0.58
N LEU A 216 15.08 -17.98 0.20
CA LEU A 216 14.88 -19.35 -0.29
C LEU A 216 15.48 -20.33 0.72
N THR A 217 14.63 -21.19 1.28
CA THR A 217 15.07 -22.28 2.18
C THR A 217 15.86 -23.35 1.43
N SER A 218 16.60 -24.19 2.16
CA SER A 218 17.26 -25.37 1.59
C SER A 218 16.29 -26.38 0.95
N GLY A 219 15.02 -26.36 1.35
CA GLY A 219 13.93 -27.15 0.76
C GLY A 219 13.25 -26.52 -0.45
N ALA A 220 13.86 -25.50 -1.07
CA ALA A 220 13.32 -24.75 -2.21
C ALA A 220 11.93 -24.12 -1.94
N ARG A 221 11.74 -23.60 -0.72
CA ARG A 221 10.55 -22.79 -0.34
C ARG A 221 10.92 -21.35 -0.14
N HIS A 222 10.13 -20.46 -0.72
CA HIS A 222 10.30 -19.03 -0.53
C HIS A 222 9.61 -18.56 0.76
N PHE A 223 10.17 -17.53 1.38
CA PHE A 223 9.57 -16.83 2.52
C PHE A 223 10.12 -15.41 2.65
N LEU A 224 9.44 -14.59 3.45
CA LEU A 224 9.87 -13.22 3.74
C LEU A 224 10.65 -13.14 5.07
N SER A 225 11.73 -12.38 5.09
CA SER A 225 12.48 -12.07 6.31
C SER A 225 13.09 -10.67 6.28
N CYS A 226 13.20 -10.04 7.44
CA CYS A 226 13.93 -8.78 7.60
C CYS A 226 15.43 -8.98 7.86
N ARG A 227 15.88 -10.22 8.03
CA ARG A 227 17.28 -10.55 8.33
C ARG A 227 18.05 -10.97 7.09
N ALA A 228 19.32 -10.57 7.01
CA ALA A 228 20.19 -10.91 5.87
C ALA A 228 20.58 -12.40 5.84
N ASP A 229 20.61 -13.06 6.99
CA ASP A 229 20.90 -14.50 7.13
C ASP A 229 19.68 -15.39 6.92
N CYS A 230 18.53 -14.81 6.51
CA CYS A 230 17.27 -15.53 6.37
C CYS A 230 16.95 -16.40 7.59
N GLU A 231 17.27 -15.89 8.79
CA GLU A 231 17.06 -16.59 10.07
C GLU A 231 17.79 -17.94 10.16
N GLY A 232 18.85 -18.12 9.39
CA GLY A 232 19.58 -19.39 9.30
C GLY A 232 18.84 -20.50 8.56
N MET A 233 17.67 -20.21 7.97
CA MET A 233 16.83 -21.20 7.29
C MET A 233 17.13 -21.33 5.79
N GLY A 234 17.96 -20.43 5.22
CA GLY A 234 18.18 -20.38 3.79
C GLY A 234 19.07 -19.22 3.35
N THR A 235 18.94 -18.85 2.07
CA THR A 235 19.71 -17.77 1.44
C THR A 235 18.80 -16.64 0.99
N ALA A 236 19.25 -15.40 1.17
CA ALA A 236 18.54 -14.24 0.64
C ALA A 236 18.76 -14.17 -0.87
N GLU A 237 17.68 -14.12 -1.65
CA GLU A 237 17.77 -13.95 -3.10
C GLU A 237 17.95 -12.46 -3.45
N PHE A 238 17.09 -11.60 -2.91
CA PHE A 238 17.20 -10.14 -3.05
C PHE A 238 16.31 -9.40 -2.04
N ILE A 239 16.44 -8.07 -2.00
CA ILE A 239 15.60 -7.16 -1.21
C ILE A 239 14.35 -6.80 -2.02
N VAL A 240 13.17 -7.21 -1.55
CA VAL A 240 11.87 -6.84 -2.13
C VAL A 240 11.61 -5.35 -1.92
N GLY A 241 12.07 -4.80 -0.80
CA GLY A 241 12.17 -3.37 -0.50
C GLY A 241 12.18 -3.18 1.01
N TYR A 242 11.47 -2.19 1.55
CA TYR A 242 11.57 -1.83 2.97
C TYR A 242 10.21 -1.70 3.66
N VAL A 243 10.15 -2.15 4.90
CA VAL A 243 8.98 -2.04 5.80
C VAL A 243 9.27 -1.09 6.94
N SER A 244 8.25 -0.41 7.45
CA SER A 244 8.38 0.39 8.68
C SER A 244 8.49 -0.53 9.91
N SER A 245 9.34 -0.17 10.86
CA SER A 245 9.42 -0.84 12.16
C SER A 245 8.23 -0.50 13.08
N GLU A 246 7.58 0.64 12.86
CA GLU A 246 6.48 1.14 13.68
C GLU A 246 5.18 1.22 12.87
N ARG A 247 4.06 0.95 13.56
CA ARG A 247 2.72 1.18 13.01
C ARG A 247 2.43 2.66 13.13
N GLY A 248 2.24 3.34 12.00
CA GLY A 248 1.72 4.69 12.07
C GLY A 248 1.71 5.40 10.73
N TRP A 249 0.74 6.30 10.60
CA TRP A 249 0.59 7.28 9.54
C TRP A 249 0.43 6.59 8.17
N GLU A 250 -0.09 7.28 7.16
CA GLU A 250 -0.18 6.72 5.79
C GLU A 250 -0.92 5.38 5.63
N THR A 251 -1.80 5.03 6.57
CA THR A 251 -2.54 3.78 6.58
C THR A 251 -1.66 2.53 6.46
N LEU A 252 -0.57 2.42 7.23
CA LEU A 252 0.28 1.23 7.24
C LEU A 252 -0.38 0.00 7.90
N ARG A 253 -0.29 -1.13 7.20
CA ARG A 253 -0.80 -2.46 7.54
C ARG A 253 0.29 -3.37 8.09
N ALA A 254 -0.03 -4.17 9.10
CA ALA A 254 0.91 -5.14 9.65
C ALA A 254 1.20 -6.27 8.66
N LEU A 255 2.45 -6.49 8.30
CA LEU A 255 2.88 -7.62 7.48
C LEU A 255 3.41 -8.73 8.38
N ARG A 256 2.78 -9.91 8.32
CA ARG A 256 3.18 -11.09 9.08
C ARG A 256 3.59 -12.21 8.14
N ARG A 257 4.65 -12.93 8.48
CA ARG A 257 4.96 -14.23 7.86
C ARG A 257 4.16 -15.34 8.55
N CYS A 258 3.58 -16.20 7.74
CA CYS A 258 2.82 -17.38 8.12
C CYS A 258 3.56 -18.64 7.72
N ALA A 259 4.15 -19.34 8.70
CA ALA A 259 4.68 -20.68 8.51
C ALA A 259 3.54 -21.71 8.57
N GLY A 260 3.69 -22.83 7.86
CA GLY A 260 2.72 -23.93 8.01
C GLY A 260 1.38 -23.71 7.31
N ALA A 261 1.22 -22.64 6.53
CA ALA A 261 -0.08 -22.27 5.97
C ALA A 261 -0.36 -23.03 4.67
N ASP A 262 -1.57 -23.57 4.56
CA ASP A 262 -2.08 -24.15 3.32
C ASP A 262 -2.33 -23.03 2.29
N ILE A 263 -1.83 -23.22 1.08
CA ILE A 263 -2.03 -22.30 -0.04
C ILE A 263 -3.49 -22.24 -0.48
N SER A 264 -4.30 -23.27 -0.18
CA SER A 264 -5.71 -23.33 -0.56
C SER A 264 -6.66 -22.55 0.37
N GLY A 265 -6.15 -21.96 1.46
CA GLY A 265 -6.98 -21.23 2.44
C GLY A 265 -7.81 -22.14 3.36
N SER A 266 -7.73 -23.46 3.23
CA SER A 266 -8.22 -24.42 4.24
C SER A 266 -7.12 -24.77 5.23
N ALA A 267 -7.41 -25.10 6.49
CA ALA A 267 -6.38 -25.63 7.39
C ALA A 267 -5.91 -26.99 6.84
N SER A 268 -4.71 -27.07 6.24
CA SER A 268 -4.20 -28.35 5.75
C SER A 268 -3.92 -29.30 6.92
N PRO A 269 -4.22 -30.61 6.78
CA PRO A 269 -3.71 -31.62 7.69
C PRO A 269 -2.19 -31.62 7.65
N ALA A 270 -1.56 -31.83 8.81
CA ALA A 270 -0.11 -31.90 8.94
C ALA A 270 0.49 -32.91 7.94
N GLY A 271 1.29 -32.44 6.96
CA GLY A 271 2.06 -33.31 6.07
C GLY A 271 2.09 -32.94 4.59
N ALA A 272 1.21 -32.06 4.09
CA ALA A 272 1.37 -31.46 2.77
C ALA A 272 2.38 -30.30 2.87
N GLY A 273 3.35 -30.23 1.94
CA GLY A 273 4.47 -29.29 1.98
C GLY A 273 4.05 -27.87 2.33
N THR A 274 4.41 -27.43 3.53
CA THR A 274 3.96 -26.16 4.09
C THR A 274 4.65 -25.00 3.39
N ALA A 275 3.90 -24.19 2.64
CA ALA A 275 4.40 -22.93 2.12
C ALA A 275 4.59 -21.92 3.27
N PHE A 276 5.47 -20.94 3.05
CA PHE A 276 5.44 -19.72 3.85
C PHE A 276 4.58 -18.69 3.12
N LEU A 277 3.43 -18.37 3.70
CA LEU A 277 2.57 -17.29 3.20
C LEU A 277 2.85 -16.02 3.99
N HIS A 278 2.15 -14.94 3.65
CA HIS A 278 2.02 -13.77 4.52
C HIS A 278 0.57 -13.42 4.80
N ALA A 279 0.39 -12.58 5.81
CA ALA A 279 -0.89 -12.00 6.17
C ALA A 279 -0.74 -10.49 6.39
N LEU A 280 -1.70 -9.74 5.85
CA LEU A 280 -1.79 -8.29 5.95
C LEU A 280 -2.92 -7.90 6.92
N ASP A 281 -2.56 -7.20 8.00
CA ASP A 281 -3.37 -6.83 9.19
C ASP A 281 -4.09 -7.96 9.94
N LEU A 282 -4.10 -9.15 9.36
CA LEU A 282 -4.74 -10.34 9.89
C LEU A 282 -3.70 -11.29 10.46
N GLU A 283 -4.13 -12.12 11.41
CA GLU A 283 -3.32 -13.23 11.87
C GLU A 283 -3.21 -14.33 10.80
N CYS A 284 -2.17 -15.15 10.92
CA CYS A 284 -2.04 -16.36 10.12
C CYS A 284 -3.17 -17.34 10.39
N ASN A 285 -3.47 -18.21 9.42
CA ASN A 285 -4.42 -19.31 9.62
C ASN A 285 -3.91 -20.21 10.76
N GLY A 286 -4.69 -20.35 11.84
CA GLY A 286 -4.27 -21.05 13.07
C GLY A 286 -3.73 -20.14 14.19
N GLY A 287 -3.69 -18.83 13.96
CA GLY A 287 -3.28 -17.82 14.94
C GLY A 287 -1.79 -17.43 14.84
N GLY A 288 -1.48 -16.22 15.28
CA GLY A 288 -0.10 -15.72 15.38
C GLY A 288 0.54 -15.31 14.04
N GLY A 289 1.85 -15.60 13.89
CA GLY A 289 2.70 -15.18 12.77
C GLY A 289 3.84 -14.26 13.20
N THR A 290 4.97 -14.33 12.47
CA THR A 290 6.12 -13.45 12.72
C THR A 290 5.86 -12.07 12.12
N LEU A 291 5.73 -11.03 12.96
CA LEU A 291 5.63 -9.65 12.49
C LEU A 291 6.95 -9.26 11.80
N LEU A 292 6.86 -8.87 10.53
CA LEU A 292 8.01 -8.41 9.75
C LEU A 292 8.14 -6.89 9.79
N GLY A 293 7.02 -6.19 9.93
CA GLY A 293 6.93 -4.73 10.00
C GLY A 293 5.59 -4.25 9.46
N PHE A 294 5.56 -3.00 9.01
CA PHE A 294 4.36 -2.36 8.50
C PHE A 294 4.57 -1.89 7.06
N VAL A 295 3.62 -2.22 6.20
CA VAL A 295 3.60 -1.99 4.75
C VAL A 295 2.34 -1.23 4.37
N ARG A 296 2.21 -0.82 3.11
CA ARG A 296 1.03 -0.13 2.63
C ARG A 296 0.12 -1.10 1.88
#